data_AF-A0A662GNU2-F1
#
_entry.id   AF-A0A662GNU2-F1
#
_cell.length_a   1.000
_cell.length_b   1.000
_cell.length_c   1.000
_cell.angle_alpha   90.00
_cell.angle_beta   90.00
_cell.angle_gamma   90.00
#
_symmetry.space_group_name_H-M   'P 1'
#
loop_
_entity.id
_entity.type
_entity.pdbx_description
1 polymer ?
#
loop_
_entity_poly.entity_id
_entity_poly.type
_entity_poly.pdbx_seq_one_letter_code
_entity_poly.pdbx_strand_id
1 'polypeptide(L)'
;MEELSKCNRCGICDAYCPTYRASGRAEFSPSARIEAASKILSGEAKKEHLVPVYSCTLCGMCTRICPKGVDIPKLMELCRIALYESGLAPLPQHHEIIDSILRYGNSVKKPRETRWSWLPAEYEFLFEKKSPLLLFIGCLPSYLTKEIATSTVELLSKIGVEFRLCREEECCGAPLLNYGDQAGAREIIEANKQLFEKEGIEELLVVCPGCYRTFEREYKR
;
A
#
# COMPACT_ATOMS: atom_id res chain seq x y z
N MET A 1 11.75 19.76 -0.17
CA MET A 1 12.43 20.71 -1.09
C MET A 1 13.71 20.12 -1.69
N GLU A 2 14.50 19.36 -0.95
CA GLU A 2 15.77 18.78 -1.42
C GLU A 2 15.64 17.85 -2.64
N GLU A 3 14.60 17.00 -2.72
CA GLU A 3 14.39 16.18 -3.92
C GLU A 3 14.05 16.99 -5.17
N LEU A 4 13.30 18.09 -5.02
CA LEU A 4 12.92 18.94 -6.15
C LEU A 4 14.13 19.70 -6.72
N SER A 5 15.06 20.13 -5.88
CA SER A 5 16.26 20.86 -6.31
C SER A 5 17.26 19.99 -7.08
N LYS A 6 17.23 18.66 -6.90
CA LYS A 6 18.04 17.71 -7.69
C LYS A 6 17.61 17.62 -9.15
N CYS A 7 16.34 17.95 -9.46
CA CYS A 7 15.78 17.78 -10.79
C CYS A 7 16.29 18.86 -11.77
N ASN A 8 16.91 18.43 -12.86
CA ASN A 8 17.35 19.32 -13.96
C ASN A 8 16.39 19.32 -15.16
N ARG A 9 15.18 18.77 -15.01
CA ARG A 9 14.12 18.72 -16.04
C ARG A 9 14.55 18.07 -17.38
N CYS A 10 15.40 17.05 -17.32
CA CYS A 10 15.87 16.34 -18.53
C CYS A 10 14.82 15.43 -19.21
N GLY A 11 13.70 15.11 -18.55
CA GLY A 11 12.60 14.33 -19.14
C GLY A 11 12.82 12.82 -19.31
N ILE A 12 13.99 12.27 -18.93
CA ILE A 12 14.28 10.82 -19.09
C ILE A 12 13.21 9.96 -18.41
N CYS A 13 12.71 10.39 -17.24
CA CYS A 13 11.69 9.65 -16.49
C CYS A 13 10.38 9.47 -17.25
N ASP A 14 10.04 10.40 -18.13
CA ASP A 14 8.80 10.33 -18.92
C ASP A 14 8.81 9.11 -19.85
N ALA A 15 9.94 8.83 -20.50
CA ALA A 15 10.09 7.70 -21.41
C ALA A 15 9.94 6.32 -20.73
N TYR A 16 10.12 6.24 -19.42
CA TYR A 16 10.05 4.99 -18.65
C TYR A 16 8.83 4.91 -17.74
N CYS A 17 7.98 5.95 -17.68
CA CYS A 17 6.83 5.92 -16.80
C CYS A 17 5.70 5.05 -17.38
N PRO A 18 5.29 3.96 -16.70
CA PRO A 18 4.31 3.03 -17.26
C PRO A 18 2.94 3.69 -17.46
N THR A 19 2.52 4.54 -16.52
CA THR A 19 1.20 5.19 -16.59
C THR A 19 1.15 6.26 -17.68
N TYR A 20 2.25 6.98 -17.91
CA TYR A 20 2.31 7.93 -19.01
C TYR A 20 2.36 7.22 -20.36
N ARG A 21 3.18 6.17 -20.49
CA ARG A 21 3.25 5.36 -21.71
C ARG A 21 1.91 4.71 -22.07
N ALA A 22 1.16 4.24 -21.07
CA ALA A 22 -0.14 3.62 -21.30
C ALA A 22 -1.22 4.64 -21.67
N SER A 23 -1.21 5.83 -21.06
CA SER A 23 -2.27 6.82 -21.27
C SER A 23 -2.01 7.79 -22.42
N GLY A 24 -0.76 8.09 -22.74
CA GLY A 24 -0.37 9.16 -23.65
C GLY A 24 -0.70 10.58 -23.15
N ARG A 25 -1.30 10.72 -21.96
CA ARG A 25 -1.76 12.01 -21.42
C ARG A 25 -0.61 12.74 -20.74
N ALA A 26 -0.31 13.96 -21.18
CA ALA A 26 0.81 14.75 -20.64
C ALA A 26 0.74 14.94 -19.11
N GLU A 27 -0.46 15.07 -18.55
CA GLU A 27 -0.70 15.21 -17.11
C GLU A 27 -0.31 13.94 -16.29
N PHE A 28 -0.09 12.78 -16.94
CA PHE A 28 0.34 11.52 -16.28
C PHE A 28 1.88 11.40 -16.26
N SER A 29 2.59 12.33 -16.91
CA SER A 29 4.04 12.30 -17.02
C SER A 29 4.72 12.60 -15.67
N PRO A 30 5.86 11.97 -15.37
CA PRO A 30 6.78 12.40 -14.32
C PRO A 30 7.12 13.89 -14.34
N SER A 31 7.26 14.51 -15.51
CA SER A 31 7.45 15.96 -15.62
C SER A 31 6.27 16.75 -15.02
N ALA A 32 5.03 16.40 -15.37
CA ALA A 32 3.83 16.99 -14.77
C ALA A 32 3.75 16.73 -13.25
N ARG A 33 4.24 15.58 -12.78
CA ARG A 33 4.34 15.27 -11.35
C ARG A 33 5.32 16.17 -10.62
N ILE A 34 6.49 16.43 -11.19
CA ILE A 34 7.49 17.34 -10.61
C ILE A 34 6.92 18.77 -10.53
N GLU A 35 6.24 19.23 -11.58
CA GLU A 35 5.58 20.54 -11.57
C GLU A 35 4.49 20.63 -10.51
N ALA A 36 3.57 19.66 -10.48
CA ALA A 36 2.53 19.56 -9.46
C ALA A 36 3.14 19.52 -8.05
N ALA A 37 4.21 18.74 -7.85
CA ALA A 37 4.88 18.66 -6.56
C ALA A 37 5.49 20.00 -6.12
N SER A 38 6.08 20.76 -7.04
CA SER A 38 6.60 22.10 -6.74
C SER A 38 5.52 23.04 -6.23
N LYS A 39 4.30 22.95 -6.79
CA LYS A 39 3.15 23.79 -6.40
C LYS A 39 2.47 23.32 -5.14
N ILE A 40 2.24 22.01 -4.99
CA ILE A 40 1.61 21.46 -3.79
C ILE A 40 2.48 21.73 -2.57
N LEU A 41 3.80 21.45 -2.66
CA LEU A 41 4.71 21.56 -1.53
C LEU A 41 5.10 23.02 -1.20
N SER A 42 4.73 24.00 -2.03
CA SER A 42 4.81 25.43 -1.72
C SER A 42 3.52 25.99 -1.09
N GLY A 43 2.51 25.14 -0.85
CA GLY A 43 1.22 25.56 -0.30
C GLY A 43 0.22 26.04 -1.35
N GLU A 44 0.51 25.89 -2.64
CA GLU A 44 -0.38 26.29 -3.75
C GLU A 44 -1.20 25.09 -4.28
N ALA A 45 -1.61 24.15 -3.43
CA ALA A 45 -2.35 22.96 -3.85
C ALA A 45 -3.71 23.31 -4.47
N LYS A 46 -4.05 22.66 -5.60
CA LYS A 46 -5.28 22.88 -6.37
C LYS A 46 -5.81 21.56 -6.93
N LYS A 47 -7.09 21.53 -7.31
CA LYS A 47 -7.77 20.35 -7.88
C LYS A 47 -7.06 19.79 -9.12
N GLU A 48 -6.48 20.66 -9.96
CA GLU A 48 -5.75 20.24 -11.16
C GLU A 48 -4.52 19.36 -10.85
N HIS A 49 -3.95 19.47 -9.65
CA HIS A 49 -2.80 18.64 -9.24
C HIS A 49 -3.18 17.21 -8.83
N LEU A 50 -4.48 16.91 -8.66
CA LEU A 50 -4.93 15.57 -8.27
C LEU A 50 -4.54 14.53 -9.33
N VAL A 51 -4.69 14.84 -10.62
CA VAL A 51 -4.46 13.87 -11.71
C VAL A 51 -2.98 13.48 -11.83
N PRO A 52 -2.01 14.41 -11.89
CA PRO A 52 -0.59 14.04 -11.88
C PRO A 52 -0.19 13.17 -10.68
N VAL A 53 -0.69 13.50 -9.49
CA VAL A 53 -0.32 12.83 -8.23
C VAL A 53 -0.93 11.44 -8.10
N TYR A 54 -2.23 11.30 -8.37
CA TYR A 54 -2.95 10.03 -8.20
C TYR A 54 -2.86 9.10 -9.41
N SER A 55 -2.42 9.59 -10.56
CA SER A 55 -2.01 8.71 -11.68
C SER A 55 -0.69 7.97 -11.41
N CYS A 56 0.07 8.35 -10.37
CA CYS A 56 1.33 7.67 -10.02
C CYS A 56 1.08 6.35 -9.30
N THR A 57 1.67 5.25 -9.77
CA THR A 57 1.60 3.94 -9.09
C THR A 57 2.66 3.74 -8.01
N LEU A 58 3.53 4.74 -7.80
CA LEU A 58 4.69 4.68 -6.88
C LEU A 58 5.66 3.52 -7.18
N CYS A 59 5.75 3.09 -8.45
CA CYS A 59 6.60 1.94 -8.84
C CYS A 59 8.12 2.18 -8.77
N GLY A 60 8.57 3.44 -8.64
CA GLY A 60 10.00 3.77 -8.49
C GLY A 60 10.84 3.70 -9.78
N MET A 61 10.25 3.38 -10.94
CA MET A 61 11.02 3.30 -12.19
C MET A 61 11.71 4.63 -12.55
N CYS A 62 11.03 5.76 -12.31
CA CYS A 62 11.59 7.09 -12.52
C CYS A 62 12.80 7.39 -11.63
N THR A 63 12.80 6.95 -10.36
CA THR A 63 13.96 7.09 -9.46
C THR A 63 15.12 6.26 -9.99
N ARG A 64 14.86 5.00 -10.37
CA ARG A 64 15.89 4.07 -10.85
C ARG A 64 16.63 4.56 -12.09
N ILE A 65 15.94 5.21 -13.02
CA ILE A 65 16.58 5.72 -14.24
C ILE A 65 17.20 7.10 -14.06
N CYS A 66 16.90 7.81 -12.97
CA CYS A 66 17.22 9.22 -12.86
C CYS A 66 18.73 9.40 -12.66
N PRO A 67 19.44 10.13 -13.56
CA PRO A 67 20.88 10.36 -13.39
C PRO A 67 21.22 11.24 -12.18
N LYS A 68 20.22 11.92 -11.60
CA LYS A 68 20.33 12.75 -10.40
C LYS A 68 19.76 12.10 -9.14
N GLY A 69 19.22 10.88 -9.26
CA GLY A 69 18.63 10.15 -8.13
C GLY A 69 17.42 10.85 -7.49
N VAL A 70 16.61 11.56 -8.28
CA VAL A 70 15.38 12.21 -7.77
C VAL A 70 14.36 11.15 -7.37
N ASP A 71 13.91 11.16 -6.11
CA ASP A 71 12.88 10.26 -5.61
C ASP A 71 11.47 10.81 -5.86
N ILE A 72 10.97 10.62 -7.08
CA ILE A 72 9.61 11.06 -7.46
C ILE A 72 8.52 10.33 -6.66
N PRO A 73 8.55 9.00 -6.41
CA PRO A 73 7.60 8.36 -5.52
C PRO A 73 7.51 9.03 -4.14
N LYS A 74 8.64 9.36 -3.51
CA LYS A 74 8.63 10.07 -2.22
C LYS A 74 7.98 11.45 -2.33
N LEU A 75 8.26 12.20 -3.41
CA LEU A 75 7.56 13.46 -3.68
C LEU A 75 6.05 13.25 -3.81
N MET A 76 5.62 12.21 -4.53
CA MET A 76 4.18 11.91 -4.69
C MET A 76 3.51 11.50 -3.38
N GLU A 77 4.18 10.75 -2.51
CA GLU A 77 3.69 10.47 -1.15
C GLU A 77 3.48 11.76 -0.36
N LEU A 78 4.46 12.67 -0.35
CA LEU A 78 4.32 13.97 0.32
C LEU A 78 3.20 14.82 -0.27
N CYS A 79 3.06 14.81 -1.60
CA CYS A 79 1.97 15.51 -2.27
C CYS A 79 0.60 14.94 -1.90
N ARG A 80 0.46 13.62 -1.75
CA ARG A 80 -0.80 12.98 -1.33
C ARG A 80 -1.18 13.41 0.07
N ILE A 81 -0.22 13.48 1.00
CA ILE A 81 -0.43 13.99 2.36
C ILE A 81 -0.88 15.44 2.32
N ALA A 82 -0.14 16.31 1.61
CA ALA A 82 -0.50 17.73 1.52
C ALA A 82 -1.87 17.97 0.87
N LEU A 83 -2.25 17.17 -0.14
CA LEU A 83 -3.57 17.23 -0.77
C LEU A 83 -4.69 16.75 0.18
N TYR A 84 -4.40 15.77 1.03
CA TYR A 84 -5.32 15.30 2.06
C TYR A 84 -5.53 16.39 3.12
N GLU A 85 -4.45 16.98 3.63
CA GLU A 85 -4.48 18.07 4.61
C GLU A 85 -5.15 19.33 4.08
N SER A 86 -5.04 19.61 2.77
CA SER A 86 -5.73 20.73 2.14
C SER A 86 -7.22 20.48 1.84
N GLY A 87 -7.76 19.31 2.21
CA GLY A 87 -9.15 18.93 1.94
C GLY A 87 -9.49 18.70 0.46
N LEU A 88 -8.48 18.55 -0.40
CA LEU A 88 -8.66 18.25 -1.83
C LEU A 88 -8.69 16.74 -2.11
N ALA A 89 -8.12 15.95 -1.19
CA ALA A 89 -8.15 14.50 -1.17
C ALA A 89 -8.69 14.05 0.22
N PRO A 90 -9.16 12.80 0.37
CA PRO A 90 -9.15 11.72 -0.62
C PRO A 90 -10.24 11.91 -1.69
N LEU A 91 -10.11 11.21 -2.83
CA LEU A 91 -11.14 11.23 -3.87
C LEU A 91 -12.39 10.46 -3.41
N PRO A 92 -13.59 10.68 -3.99
CA PRO A 92 -14.80 9.93 -3.60
C PRO A 92 -14.61 8.41 -3.60
N GLN A 93 -13.91 7.86 -4.59
CA GLN A 93 -13.61 6.43 -4.68
C GLN A 93 -12.61 5.95 -3.61
N HIS A 94 -11.72 6.84 -3.17
CA HIS A 94 -10.81 6.53 -2.07
C HIS A 94 -11.57 6.47 -0.74
N HIS A 95 -12.55 7.36 -0.53
CA HIS A 95 -13.41 7.31 0.66
C HIS A 95 -14.12 5.96 0.78
N GLU A 96 -14.65 5.40 -0.31
CA GLU A 96 -15.29 4.08 -0.27
C GLU A 96 -14.34 2.97 0.22
N ILE A 97 -13.07 3.04 -0.17
CA ILE A 97 -12.04 2.07 0.25
C ILE A 97 -11.64 2.30 1.71
N ILE A 98 -11.47 3.55 2.13
CA ILE A 98 -11.16 3.90 3.52
C ILE A 98 -12.29 3.43 4.44
N ASP A 99 -13.54 3.77 4.11
CA ASP A 99 -14.72 3.31 4.84
C ASP A 99 -14.82 1.80 4.90
N SER A 100 -14.46 1.12 3.81
CA SER A 100 -14.40 -0.34 3.77
C SER A 100 -13.40 -0.88 4.78
N ILE A 101 -12.21 -0.29 4.88
CA ILE A 101 -11.17 -0.72 5.80
C ILE A 101 -11.60 -0.47 7.24
N LEU A 102 -12.11 0.72 7.56
CA LEU A 102 -12.53 1.07 8.91
C LEU A 102 -13.71 0.20 9.39
N ARG A 103 -14.67 -0.11 8.52
CA ARG A 103 -15.87 -0.90 8.91
C ARG A 103 -15.62 -2.41 8.83
N TYR A 104 -15.02 -2.89 7.75
CA TYR A 104 -14.91 -4.32 7.45
C TYR A 104 -13.50 -4.88 7.64
N GLY A 105 -12.50 -4.08 8.01
CA GLY A 105 -11.11 -4.52 8.17
C GLY A 105 -10.43 -4.93 6.85
N ASN A 106 -11.02 -4.58 5.70
CA ASN A 106 -10.49 -4.96 4.38
C ASN A 106 -10.82 -3.93 3.29
N SER A 107 -10.06 -3.94 2.20
CA SER A 107 -10.14 -2.95 1.12
C SER A 107 -11.13 -3.29 0.01
N VAL A 108 -11.99 -4.30 0.18
CA VAL A 108 -12.84 -4.84 -0.89
C VAL A 108 -14.32 -4.95 -0.49
N LYS A 109 -14.70 -4.35 0.63
CA LYS A 109 -16.08 -4.24 1.15
C LYS A 109 -16.77 -5.58 1.31
N LYS A 110 -16.05 -6.59 1.81
CA LYS A 110 -16.59 -7.93 2.11
C LYS A 110 -16.75 -8.14 3.62
N PRO A 111 -17.75 -8.92 4.06
CA PRO A 111 -17.93 -9.22 5.48
C PRO A 111 -16.73 -9.96 6.08
N ARG A 112 -16.38 -9.63 7.33
CA ARG A 112 -15.18 -10.12 8.03
C ARG A 112 -15.18 -11.65 8.15
N GLU A 113 -16.34 -12.21 8.45
CA GLU A 113 -16.60 -13.65 8.59
C GLU A 113 -16.26 -14.47 7.33
N THR A 114 -16.24 -13.83 6.16
CA THR A 114 -15.92 -14.52 4.90
C THR A 114 -14.42 -14.59 4.57
N ARG A 115 -13.55 -13.96 5.39
CA ARG A 115 -12.10 -13.82 5.14
C ARG A 115 -11.41 -15.15 4.90
N TRP A 116 -11.81 -16.20 5.61
CA TRP A 116 -11.16 -17.51 5.62
C TRP A 116 -11.95 -18.58 4.85
N SER A 117 -12.97 -18.17 4.09
CA SER A 117 -13.84 -19.09 3.31
C SER A 117 -13.12 -19.91 2.22
N TRP A 118 -11.84 -19.62 1.95
CA TRP A 118 -11.00 -20.30 0.98
C TRP A 118 -10.05 -21.32 1.61
N LEU A 119 -9.93 -21.35 2.95
CA LEU A 119 -8.99 -22.23 3.65
C LEU A 119 -9.56 -23.65 3.70
N PRO A 120 -8.86 -24.67 3.16
CA PRO A 120 -9.29 -26.05 3.30
C PRO A 120 -9.30 -26.49 4.77
N ALA A 121 -10.29 -27.30 5.15
CA ALA A 121 -10.52 -27.71 6.54
C ALA A 121 -9.29 -28.37 7.18
N GLU A 122 -8.50 -29.11 6.40
CA GLU A 122 -7.27 -29.76 6.87
C GLU A 122 -6.19 -28.78 7.34
N TYR A 123 -6.28 -27.48 7.02
CA TYR A 123 -5.34 -26.44 7.43
C TYR A 123 -5.89 -25.54 8.55
N GLU A 124 -7.09 -25.78 9.08
CA GLU A 124 -7.66 -24.97 10.17
C GLU A 124 -6.82 -25.01 11.45
N PHE A 125 -6.05 -26.09 11.65
CA PHE A 125 -5.13 -26.20 12.79
C PHE A 125 -4.06 -25.10 12.83
N LEU A 126 -3.80 -24.41 11.71
CA LEU A 126 -2.84 -23.32 11.63
C LEU A 126 -3.24 -22.09 12.48
N PHE A 127 -4.52 -21.94 12.86
CA PHE A 127 -4.95 -20.90 13.80
C PHE A 127 -4.56 -21.20 15.25
N GLU A 128 -4.47 -22.48 15.61
CA GLU A 128 -4.12 -22.92 16.97
C GLU A 128 -2.61 -23.08 17.16
N LYS A 129 -1.85 -23.00 16.07
CA LYS A 129 -0.40 -23.18 16.07
C LYS A 129 0.30 -21.97 16.69
N LYS A 130 1.18 -22.21 17.66
CA LYS A 130 2.07 -21.19 18.23
C LYS A 130 3.39 -21.17 17.47
N SER A 131 3.45 -20.41 16.37
CA SER A 131 4.68 -20.14 15.62
C SER A 131 5.00 -18.64 15.65
N PRO A 132 6.25 -18.21 15.90
CA PRO A 132 6.59 -16.77 15.81
C PRO A 132 6.39 -16.19 14.41
N LEU A 133 6.32 -17.04 13.37
CA LEU A 133 6.07 -16.65 11.98
C LEU A 133 4.56 -16.64 11.66
N LEU A 134 4.00 -15.46 11.38
CA LEU A 134 2.65 -15.31 10.83
C LEU A 134 2.69 -15.24 9.30
N LEU A 135 1.90 -16.08 8.63
CA LEU A 135 1.56 -15.88 7.21
C LEU A 135 0.42 -14.87 7.11
N PHE A 136 0.74 -13.65 6.71
CA PHE A 136 -0.21 -12.57 6.48
C PHE A 136 -0.73 -12.62 5.04
N ILE A 137 -2.02 -12.95 4.88
CA ILE A 137 -2.64 -13.20 3.57
C ILE A 137 -2.98 -11.90 2.84
N GLY A 138 -3.52 -10.93 3.57
CA GLY A 138 -3.94 -9.62 3.05
C GLY A 138 -5.28 -9.62 2.31
N CYS A 139 -5.85 -8.41 2.13
CA CYS A 139 -7.22 -8.23 1.67
C CYS A 139 -7.56 -8.94 0.34
N LEU A 140 -6.75 -8.76 -0.71
CA LEU A 140 -7.11 -9.27 -2.04
C LEU A 140 -7.09 -10.82 -2.06
N PRO A 141 -6.00 -11.48 -1.64
CA PRO A 141 -5.99 -12.94 -1.56
C PRO A 141 -7.07 -13.53 -0.64
N SER A 142 -7.45 -12.84 0.45
CA SER A 142 -8.52 -13.34 1.33
C SER A 142 -9.92 -13.34 0.70
N TYR A 143 -10.18 -12.48 -0.29
CA TYR A 143 -11.55 -12.22 -0.75
C TYR A 143 -11.76 -12.34 -2.27
N LEU A 144 -10.79 -11.94 -3.08
CA LEU A 144 -10.93 -11.82 -4.54
C LEU A 144 -10.06 -12.82 -5.32
N THR A 145 -8.84 -13.07 -4.86
CA THR A 145 -7.88 -13.99 -5.51
C THR A 145 -7.53 -15.12 -4.54
N LYS A 146 -8.57 -15.84 -4.13
CA LYS A 146 -8.56 -16.88 -3.08
C LYS A 146 -7.59 -18.02 -3.39
N GLU A 147 -7.39 -18.29 -4.67
CA GLU A 147 -6.53 -19.32 -5.22
C GLU A 147 -5.06 -19.07 -4.85
N ILE A 148 -4.66 -17.79 -4.78
CA ILE A 148 -3.32 -17.39 -4.33
C ILE A 148 -3.15 -17.73 -2.85
N ALA A 149 -4.17 -17.45 -2.03
CA ALA A 149 -4.12 -17.73 -0.60
C ALA A 149 -4.06 -19.24 -0.32
N THR A 150 -4.94 -20.03 -0.94
CA THR A 150 -4.95 -21.50 -0.83
C THR A 150 -3.62 -22.09 -1.29
N SER A 151 -3.14 -21.71 -2.48
CA SER A 151 -1.88 -22.23 -3.02
C SER A 151 -0.67 -21.90 -2.13
N THR A 152 -0.66 -20.73 -1.50
CA THR A 152 0.42 -20.32 -0.59
C THR A 152 0.44 -21.19 0.65
N VAL A 153 -0.70 -21.40 1.31
CA VAL A 153 -0.81 -22.25 2.50
C VAL A 153 -0.40 -23.69 2.20
N GLU A 154 -0.90 -24.25 1.09
CA GLU A 154 -0.56 -25.61 0.68
C GLU A 154 0.94 -25.76 0.39
N LEU A 155 1.53 -24.83 -0.36
CA LEU A 155 2.94 -24.89 -0.72
C LEU A 155 3.82 -24.86 0.52
N LEU A 156 3.60 -23.87 1.40
CA LEU A 156 4.39 -23.69 2.62
C LEU A 156 4.27 -24.90 3.55
N SER A 157 3.07 -25.47 3.66
CA SER A 157 2.85 -26.68 4.46
C SER A 157 3.56 -27.89 3.87
N LYS A 158 3.50 -28.07 2.54
CA LYS A 158 4.15 -29.19 1.83
C LYS A 158 5.68 -29.14 1.92
N ILE A 159 6.27 -27.95 1.95
CA ILE A 159 7.72 -27.78 2.10
C ILE A 159 8.18 -27.71 3.58
N GLY A 160 7.26 -27.91 4.53
CA GLY A 160 7.59 -27.99 5.96
C GLY A 160 7.92 -26.65 6.62
N VAL A 161 7.41 -25.52 6.11
CA VAL A 161 7.56 -24.23 6.80
C VAL A 161 6.62 -24.18 8.00
N GLU A 162 7.16 -23.81 9.15
CA GLU A 162 6.43 -23.70 10.41
C GLU A 162 5.84 -22.29 10.58
N PHE A 163 4.59 -22.08 10.18
CA PHE A 163 3.89 -20.79 10.31
C PHE A 163 2.51 -20.95 10.96
N ARG A 164 1.90 -19.83 11.36
CA ARG A 164 0.51 -19.75 11.82
C ARG A 164 -0.32 -18.80 10.97
N LEU A 165 -1.64 -18.88 11.14
CA LEU A 165 -2.62 -17.91 10.66
C LEU A 165 -3.23 -17.15 11.85
N CYS A 166 -3.80 -15.97 11.62
CA CYS A 166 -4.44 -15.15 12.66
C CYS A 166 -5.88 -14.83 12.25
N ARG A 167 -6.88 -15.21 13.06
CA ARG A 167 -8.30 -15.03 12.69
C ARG A 167 -8.67 -13.55 12.57
N GLU A 168 -8.04 -12.72 13.40
CA GLU A 168 -8.19 -11.28 13.53
C GLU A 168 -7.40 -10.49 12.47
N GLU A 169 -6.80 -11.14 11.47
CA GLU A 169 -6.04 -10.45 10.42
C GLU A 169 -6.92 -9.40 9.70
N GLU A 170 -6.47 -8.14 9.71
CA GLU A 170 -7.13 -7.01 9.01
C GLU A 170 -6.27 -6.45 7.87
N CYS A 171 -6.54 -5.21 7.44
CA CYS A 171 -5.77 -4.52 6.42
C CYS A 171 -4.43 -4.04 6.98
N CYS A 172 -3.38 -4.01 6.15
CA CYS A 172 -2.07 -3.48 6.51
C CYS A 172 -1.99 -1.94 6.52
N GLY A 173 -3.09 -1.23 6.25
CA GLY A 173 -3.13 0.25 6.20
C GLY A 173 -2.59 0.88 4.91
N ALA A 174 -2.02 0.11 3.98
CA ALA A 174 -1.41 0.64 2.76
C ALA A 174 -2.32 1.58 1.93
N PRO A 175 -3.63 1.31 1.75
CA PRO A 175 -4.50 2.22 1.00
C PRO A 175 -4.60 3.61 1.64
N LEU A 176 -4.71 3.70 2.97
CA LEU A 176 -4.83 4.98 3.68
C LEU A 176 -3.58 5.85 3.45
N LEU A 177 -2.39 5.26 3.60
CA LEU A 177 -1.11 5.91 3.29
C LEU A 177 -1.05 6.37 1.83
N ASN A 178 -1.46 5.51 0.89
CA ASN A 178 -1.48 5.83 -0.53
C ASN A 178 -2.47 6.96 -0.89
N TYR A 179 -3.45 7.25 -0.03
CA TYR A 179 -4.42 8.33 -0.22
C TYR A 179 -4.12 9.58 0.63
N GLY A 180 -3.01 9.57 1.36
CA GLY A 180 -2.59 10.70 2.20
C GLY A 180 -3.17 10.70 3.62
N ASP A 181 -4.03 9.74 3.97
CA ASP A 181 -4.60 9.62 5.32
C ASP A 181 -3.60 9.01 6.30
N GLN A 182 -2.72 9.86 6.83
CA GLN A 182 -1.70 9.44 7.79
C GLN A 182 -2.28 9.08 9.16
N ALA A 183 -3.35 9.75 9.58
CA ALA A 183 -3.95 9.53 10.89
C ALA A 183 -4.66 8.17 10.94
N GLY A 184 -5.55 7.90 9.98
CA GLY A 184 -6.23 6.61 9.91
C GLY A 184 -5.25 5.45 9.67
N ALA A 185 -4.20 5.67 8.87
CA ALA A 185 -3.16 4.65 8.69
C ALA A 185 -2.47 4.29 10.01
N ARG A 186 -2.13 5.29 10.84
CA ARG A 186 -1.50 5.06 12.14
C ARG A 186 -2.38 4.25 13.09
N GLU A 187 -3.69 4.49 13.11
CA GLU A 187 -4.62 3.72 13.94
C GLU A 187 -4.62 2.23 13.55
N ILE A 188 -4.69 1.93 12.25
CA ILE A 188 -4.61 0.55 11.74
C ILE A 188 -3.25 -0.09 12.03
N ILE A 189 -2.15 0.66 11.86
CA ILE A 189 -0.80 0.19 12.13
C ILE A 189 -0.65 -0.19 13.61
N GLU A 190 -1.11 0.68 14.51
CA GLU A 190 -0.99 0.47 15.94
C GLU A 190 -1.85 -0.71 16.42
N ALA A 191 -3.09 -0.84 15.94
CA ALA A 191 -3.93 -1.98 16.24
C ALA A 191 -3.29 -3.31 15.80
N ASN A 192 -2.71 -3.35 14.60
CA ASN A 192 -1.99 -4.52 14.11
C ASN A 192 -0.72 -4.81 14.94
N LYS A 193 0.05 -3.79 15.35
CA LYS A 193 1.23 -3.95 16.22
C LYS A 193 0.84 -4.59 17.55
N GLN A 194 -0.23 -4.09 18.19
CA GLN A 194 -0.74 -4.63 19.45
C GLN A 194 -1.23 -6.07 19.30
N LEU A 195 -1.91 -6.39 18.19
CA LEU A 195 -2.30 -7.76 17.87
C LEU A 195 -1.07 -8.67 17.73
N PHE A 196 -0.05 -8.24 16.98
CA PHE A 196 1.17 -9.01 16.79
C PHE A 196 1.92 -9.25 18.09
N GLU A 197 2.04 -8.23 18.95
CA GLU A 197 2.66 -8.38 20.27
C GLU A 197 1.87 -9.33 21.17
N LYS A 198 0.54 -9.17 21.24
CA LYS A 198 -0.34 -10.03 22.04
C LYS A 198 -0.23 -11.50 21.63
N GLU A 199 -0.18 -11.77 20.32
CA GLU A 199 -0.07 -13.13 19.79
C GLU A 199 1.40 -13.63 19.81
N GLY A 200 2.38 -12.80 20.16
CA GLY A 200 3.80 -13.17 20.16
C GLY A 200 4.35 -13.43 18.76
N ILE A 201 3.94 -12.64 17.77
CA ILE A 201 4.41 -12.69 16.39
C ILE A 201 5.71 -11.89 16.28
N GLU A 202 6.76 -12.52 15.76
CA GLU A 202 8.08 -11.92 15.59
C GLU A 202 8.42 -11.69 14.12
N GLU A 203 7.87 -12.51 13.23
CA GLU A 203 8.14 -12.47 11.80
C GLU A 203 6.84 -12.53 10.98
N LEU A 204 6.85 -11.83 9.84
CA LEU A 204 5.74 -11.81 8.89
C LEU A 204 6.19 -12.36 7.54
N LEU A 205 5.53 -13.41 7.08
CA LEU A 205 5.55 -13.82 5.68
C LEU A 205 4.31 -13.25 5.00
N VAL A 206 4.50 -12.48 3.92
CA VAL A 206 3.41 -11.71 3.30
C VAL A 206 3.20 -12.12 1.85
N VAL A 207 1.95 -12.29 1.44
CA VAL A 207 1.60 -12.67 0.05
C VAL A 207 1.62 -11.46 -0.88
N CYS A 208 1.23 -10.30 -0.37
CA CYS A 208 1.04 -9.09 -1.17
C CYS A 208 2.26 -8.15 -1.09
N PRO A 209 2.88 -7.78 -2.24
CA PRO A 209 3.99 -6.82 -2.27
C PRO A 209 3.65 -5.46 -1.67
N GLY A 210 2.39 -5.01 -1.78
CA GLY A 210 1.93 -3.77 -1.14
C GLY A 210 1.89 -3.88 0.39
N CYS A 211 1.53 -5.06 0.92
CA CYS A 211 1.62 -5.32 2.35
C CYS A 211 3.08 -5.36 2.79
N TYR A 212 3.93 -6.09 2.07
CA TYR A 212 5.38 -6.16 2.33
C TYR A 212 6.01 -4.77 2.48
N ARG A 213 5.85 -3.91 1.47
CA ARG A 213 6.38 -2.54 1.48
C ARG A 213 5.88 -1.75 2.69
N THR A 214 4.63 -1.93 3.07
CA THR A 214 4.01 -1.18 4.18
C THR A 214 4.54 -1.68 5.52
N PHE A 215 4.60 -2.99 5.73
CA PHE A 215 5.22 -3.56 6.94
C PHE A 215 6.69 -3.17 7.05
N GLU A 216 7.45 -3.27 5.96
CA GLU A 216 8.88 -2.93 5.95
C GLU A 216 9.14 -1.46 6.28
N ARG A 217 8.28 -0.53 5.85
CA ARG A 217 8.54 0.91 6.03
C ARG A 217 7.89 1.48 7.29
N GLU A 218 6.67 1.07 7.59
CA GLU A 218 5.78 1.77 8.53
C GLU A 218 5.59 1.00 9.85
N TYR A 219 5.87 -0.30 9.87
CA TYR A 219 5.73 -1.15 11.07
C TYR A 219 7.03 -1.35 11.84
N LYS A 220 8.14 -0.76 11.39
CA LYS A 220 9.41 -0.77 12.14
C LYS A 220 9.19 -0.14 13.54
N ARG A 221 9.91 -0.68 14.52
CA ARG A 221 9.93 -0.20 15.91
C ARG A 221 10.63 1.15 16.01
#